data_AF-K8FHQ0-F1
#
_entry.id   AF-K8FHQ0-F1
#
_cell.length_a   1.000
_cell.length_b   1.000
_cell.length_c   1.000
_cell.angle_alpha   90.00
_cell.angle_beta   90.00
_cell.angle_gamma   90.00
#
_symmetry.space_group_name_H-M   'P 1'
#
loop_
_entity.id
_entity.type
_entity.pdbx_description
1 polymer ?
#
loop_
_entity_poly.entity_id
_entity_poly.type
_entity_poly.pdbx_seq_one_letter_code
_entity_poly.pdbx_strand_id
1 'polypeptide(L)' 'MPFVHIAWLPKACRTAEVRKEVASAVIKALVSVKSAEISADKVVVRFSESVDGFQLPEGHTHENVDLPAEKK' A
#
# COMPACT_ATOMS: atom_id res chain seq x y z
N MET A 1 4.58 -7.82 12.46
CA MET A 1 4.99 -8.27 11.11
C MET A 1 3.99 -7.74 10.11
N PRO A 2 4.29 -6.62 9.42
CA PRO A 2 3.36 -6.00 8.48
C PRO A 2 3.10 -6.89 7.26
N PHE A 3 1.83 -7.08 6.93
CA PHE A 3 1.39 -7.70 5.69
C PHE A 3 0.66 -6.64 4.86
N VAL A 4 1.19 -6.33 3.67
CA VAL A 4 0.59 -5.36 2.75
C VAL A 4 0.09 -6.10 1.52
N HIS A 5 -1.18 -5.90 1.21
CA HIS A 5 -1.80 -6.42 0.00
C HIS A 5 -2.16 -5.26 -0.92
N ILE A 6 -1.60 -5.26 -2.13
CA ILE A 6 -1.87 -4.27 -3.16
C ILE A 6 -2.74 -4.93 -4.23
N ALA A 7 -4.01 -4.54 -4.22
CA ALA A 7 -4.97 -4.92 -5.25
C ALA A 7 -5.06 -3.79 -6.28
N TRP A 8 -4.85 -4.09 -7.56
CA TRP A 8 -4.80 -3.06 -8.59
C TRP A 8 -5.46 -3.50 -9.91
N LEU A 9 -6.14 -2.59 -10.65
CA LEU A 9 -6.84 -2.87 -11.94
C LEU A 9 -5.94 -3.27 -13.13
N PRO A 10 -6.08 -4.43 -13.80
CA PRO A 10 -5.18 -4.87 -14.88
C PRO A 10 -4.76 -3.76 -15.86
N LYS A 11 -3.45 -3.50 -15.98
CA LYS A 11 -2.86 -2.49 -16.89
C LYS A 11 -1.50 -2.95 -17.41
N ALA A 12 -1.15 -2.55 -18.63
CA ALA A 12 0.10 -2.97 -19.29
C ALA A 12 1.39 -2.56 -18.53
N CYS A 13 1.36 -1.46 -17.78
CA CYS A 13 2.52 -0.96 -17.04
C CYS A 13 2.87 -1.74 -15.75
N ARG A 14 2.28 -2.91 -15.52
CA ARG A 14 2.36 -3.63 -14.22
C ARG A 14 3.16 -4.92 -14.29
N THR A 15 4.33 -4.79 -14.90
CA THR A 15 5.31 -5.86 -15.10
C THR A 15 5.93 -6.30 -13.77
N ALA A 16 6.70 -7.39 -13.82
CA ALA A 16 7.44 -7.87 -12.66
C ALA A 16 8.44 -6.82 -12.13
N GLU A 17 9.07 -6.05 -13.01
CA GLU A 17 9.97 -4.94 -12.63
C GLU A 17 9.22 -3.87 -11.85
N VAL A 18 8.07 -3.42 -12.35
CA VAL A 18 7.27 -2.38 -11.68
C VAL A 18 6.73 -2.88 -10.34
N ARG A 19 6.33 -4.16 -10.23
CA ARG A 19 5.94 -4.76 -8.93
C ARG A 19 7.10 -4.73 -7.92
N LYS A 20 8.33 -4.97 -8.36
CA LYS A 20 9.52 -4.88 -7.49
C LYS A 20 9.78 -3.45 -7.03
N GLU A 21 9.67 -2.48 -7.94
CA GLU A 21 9.83 -1.06 -7.60
C GLU A 21 8.80 -0.60 -6.56
N VAL A 22 7.53 -0.96 -6.77
CA VAL A 22 6.45 -0.66 -5.83
C VAL A 22 6.67 -1.34 -4.48
N ALA A 23 7.03 -2.63 -4.46
CA ALA A 23 7.33 -3.33 -3.21
C ALA A 23 8.48 -2.68 -2.43
N SER A 24 9.53 -2.25 -3.12
CA SER A 24 10.66 -1.51 -2.52
C SER A 24 10.21 -0.20 -1.90
N ALA A 25 9.37 0.58 -2.59
CA ALA A 25 8.82 1.82 -2.07
C ALA A 25 7.96 1.60 -0.80
N VAL A 26 7.10 0.58 -0.80
CA VAL A 26 6.24 0.22 0.33
C VAL A 26 7.05 -0.19 1.55
N ILE A 27 8.04 -1.06 1.37
CA ILE A 27 8.93 -1.50 2.47
C ILE A 27 9.66 -0.30 3.06
N LYS A 28 10.21 0.60 2.21
CA LYS A 28 10.87 1.82 2.68
C LYS A 28 9.94 2.72 3.47
N ALA A 29 8.69 2.88 3.02
CA ALA A 29 7.70 3.69 3.72
C ALA A 29 7.34 3.10 5.09
N LEU A 30 7.19 1.78 5.22
CA LEU A 30 6.91 1.15 6.50
C LEU A 30 8.09 1.25 7.48
N VAL A 31 9.32 1.07 6.99
CA VAL A 31 10.54 1.12 7.81
C VAL A 31 10.95 2.56 8.18
N SER A 32 10.39 3.57 7.52
CA SER A 32 10.64 4.99 7.89
C SER A 32 9.93 5.38 9.19
N VAL A 33 8.84 4.69 9.57
CA VAL A 33 8.10 4.93 10.81
C VAL A 33 8.84 4.30 12.00
N LYS A 34 9.76 5.05 12.59
CA LYS A 34 10.66 4.54 13.65
C LYS A 34 9.93 4.08 14.91
N SER A 35 8.82 4.72 15.26
CA SER A 35 7.96 4.34 16.40
C SER A 35 7.23 3.00 16.21
N ALA A 36 7.18 2.46 14.99
CA ALA A 36 6.52 1.20 14.70
C ALA A 36 7.46 -0.02 14.80
N GLU A 37 8.77 0.19 15.00
CA GLU A 37 9.77 -0.87 15.18
C GLU A 37 9.75 -1.95 14.06
N ILE A 38 9.47 -1.54 12.82
CA ILE A 38 9.37 -2.44 11.67
C ILE A 38 10.76 -2.67 11.06
N SER A 39 11.16 -3.94 10.95
CA SER A 39 12.33 -4.35 10.18
C SER A 39 11.94 -4.82 8.78
N ALA A 40 12.78 -4.52 7.79
CA ALA A 40 12.48 -4.78 6.37
C ALA A 40 12.29 -6.28 6.05
N ASP A 41 13.00 -7.17 6.74
CA ASP A 41 12.93 -8.63 6.58
C ASP A 41 11.61 -9.23 7.11
N LYS A 42 10.81 -8.43 7.82
CA LYS A 42 9.53 -8.83 8.41
C LYS A 42 8.33 -8.19 7.71
N VAL A 43 8.52 -7.60 6.53
CA VAL A 43 7.45 -7.04 5.71
C VAL A 43 7.16 -7.97 4.55
N VAL A 44 5.89 -8.33 4.38
CA VAL A 44 5.42 -9.10 3.22
C VAL A 44 4.56 -8.20 2.35
N VAL A 45 4.90 -8.07 1.06
CA VAL A 45 4.10 -7.35 0.06
C VAL A 45 3.56 -8.33 -0.97
N ARG A 46 2.24 -8.44 -1.06
CA ARG A 46 1.53 -9.28 -2.04
C ARG A 46 0.80 -8.40 -3.06
N PHE A 47 0.78 -8.84 -4.31
CA PHE A 47 0.03 -8.20 -5.39
C PHE A 47 -1.14 -9.09 -5.82
N SER A 48 -2.29 -8.48 -6.07
CA SER A 48 -3.43 -9.10 -6.76
C SER A 48 -3.99 -8.13 -7.80
N GLU A 49 -4.68 -8.68 -8.79
CA GLU A 49 -5.42 -7.90 -9.76
C GLU A 49 -6.87 -7.80 -9.30
N SER A 50 -7.36 -6.56 -9.14
CA SER A 50 -8.78 -6.31 -8.84
C SER A 50 -9.47 -6.00 -10.16
N VAL A 51 -10.54 -6.70 -10.47
CA VAL A 51 -11.35 -6.41 -11.67
C VAL A 51 -12.44 -5.36 -11.38
N ASP A 52 -12.88 -5.26 -10.13
CA ASP A 52 -13.83 -4.25 -9.70
C ASP A 52 -13.14 -3.15 -8.88
N GLY A 53 -13.48 -1.91 -9.22
CA GLY A 53 -12.99 -0.71 -8.56
C GLY A 53 -13.50 -0.66 -7.13
N PHE A 54 -12.70 -1.14 -6.19
CA PHE A 54 -12.96 -0.97 -4.77
C PHE A 54 -12.97 0.53 -4.45
N GLN A 55 -14.14 1.07 -4.13
CA GLN A 55 -14.27 2.45 -3.71
C GLN A 55 -13.62 2.57 -2.33
N LEU A 56 -12.60 3.43 -2.23
CA LEU A 56 -11.86 3.61 -0.98
C LEU A 56 -12.79 4.19 0.09
N PRO A 57 -12.67 3.75 1.36
CA PRO A 57 -13.35 4.41 2.47
C PRO A 57 -12.95 5.89 2.55
N GLU A 58 -13.87 6.72 3.03
CA GLU A 58 -13.64 8.13 3.30
C GLU A 58 -12.38 8.32 4.18
N GLY A 59 -11.53 9.31 3.87
CA GLY A 59 -10.25 9.54 4.55
C GLY A 59 -9.03 8.75 4.03
N HIS A 60 -9.17 7.84 3.07
CA HIS A 60 -8.07 6.98 2.58
C HIS A 60 -7.53 7.39 1.20
N THR A 61 -7.76 8.63 0.79
CA THR A 61 -7.28 9.16 -0.48
C THR A 61 -6.15 10.17 -0.26
N HIS A 62 -5.37 10.44 -1.31
CA HIS A 62 -4.33 11.47 -1.29
C HIS A 62 -4.86 12.89 -0.97
N GLU A 63 -6.16 13.11 -1.00
CA GLU A 63 -6.80 14.39 -0.71
C GLU A 63 -7.14 14.58 0.78
N ASN A 64 -7.20 13.50 1.57
CA ASN A 64 -7.73 13.56 2.94
C ASN A 64 -7.03 12.64 3.95
N VAL A 65 -5.91 12.01 3.60
CA VAL A 65 -5.16 11.11 4.51
C VAL A 65 -4.65 11.80 5.79
N ASP A 66 -4.42 13.11 5.72
CA ASP A 66 -3.97 13.93 6.85
C ASP A 66 -5.13 14.55 7.65
N LEU A 67 -6.38 14.35 7.20
CA LEU A 67 -7.55 14.88 7.89
C LEU A 67 -8.00 13.90 8.97
N PRO A 68 -8.40 14.39 10.16
CA PRO A 68 -8.94 13.52 11.20
C PRO A 68 -10.19 12.80 10.69
N ALA A 69 -10.28 11.48 10.94
CA ALA A 69 -11.43 10.69 10.52
C ALA A 69 -12.73 11.26 11.11
N GLU A 70 -13.70 11.61 10.26
CA GLU A 70 -15.02 12.06 10.70
C GLU A 70 -15.73 10.89 11.40
N LYS A 71 -15.98 11.04 12.70
CA LYS A 71 -16.78 10.09 13.46
C LYS A 71 -18.26 10.31 13.12
N LYS A 72 -18.87 9.37 12.42
CA LYS A 72 -20.34 9.27 12.31
C LYS A 72 -20.96 8.75 13.59
#